data_AF-D3AU80-F1
#
_entry.id   AF-D3AU80-F1
#
_cell.length_a   1.000
_cell.length_b   1.000
_cell.length_c   1.000
_cell.angle_alpha   90.00
_cell.angle_beta   90.00
_cell.angle_gamma   90.00
#
_symmetry.space_group_name_H-M   'P 1'
#
loop_
_entity.id
_entity.type
_entity.pdbx_description
1 polymer ?
#
loop_
_entity_poly.entity_id
_entity_poly.type
_entity_poly.pdbx_seq_one_letter_code
_entity_poly.pdbx_strand_id
1 'polypeptide(L)'
;FDKKECMIIEDLEEIREPFPEEYQILHAQSITSLAAAPMEQDGTLIGYLGVDNPSPARLQNISPLLQTLCYFLMLARNHAENKQLLTHLSYYDKLTDFYNRNKYIVDTGALAGSNQPVGIVYLDVNGLKDINDHYGHESGDRVLIECAKRIRAAFTQADFYRIGGDE
;
A
#
# COMPACT_ATOMS: atom_id res chain seq x y z
N PHE A 1 9.06 25.03 -7.51
CA PHE A 1 7.98 24.02 -7.71
C PHE A 1 6.99 23.94 -6.54
N ASP A 2 7.13 24.73 -5.47
CA ASP A 2 6.36 24.58 -4.21
C ASP A 2 4.95 25.19 -4.19
N LYS A 3 4.39 25.54 -5.35
CA LYS A 3 3.01 26.02 -5.43
C LYS A 3 2.09 24.82 -5.66
N LYS A 4 1.06 24.70 -4.82
CA LYS A 4 -0.04 23.71 -4.90
C LYS A 4 -0.98 23.96 -6.08
N GLU A 5 -0.42 24.45 -7.17
CA GLU A 5 -1.14 24.91 -8.35
C GLU A 5 -0.56 24.22 -9.59
N CYS A 6 -1.36 24.17 -10.65
CA CYS A 6 -0.87 23.66 -11.92
C CYS A 6 0.29 24.55 -12.40
N MET A 7 1.43 23.94 -12.69
CA MET A 7 2.58 24.60 -13.25
C MET A 7 2.53 24.53 -14.77
N ILE A 8 2.75 25.68 -15.39
CA ILE A 8 2.84 25.82 -16.84
C ILE A 8 4.17 26.51 -17.15
N ILE A 9 4.99 25.86 -17.97
CA ILE A 9 6.21 26.40 -18.57
C ILE A 9 5.96 26.41 -20.07
N GLU A 10 5.74 27.60 -20.63
CA GLU A 10 5.51 27.76 -22.07
C GLU A 10 6.81 27.66 -22.87
N ASP A 11 7.88 28.21 -22.32
CA ASP A 11 9.23 28.15 -22.85
C ASP A 11 10.23 27.86 -21.73
N LEU A 12 10.97 26.76 -21.85
CA LEU A 12 11.95 26.35 -20.85
C LEU A 12 13.06 27.39 -20.64
N GLU A 13 13.39 28.20 -21.66
CA GLU A 13 14.44 29.22 -21.52
C GLU A 13 14.07 30.30 -20.48
N GLU A 14 12.78 30.52 -20.20
CA GLU A 14 12.34 31.47 -19.18
C GLU A 14 12.79 31.08 -17.76
N ILE A 15 13.02 29.79 -17.52
CA ILE A 15 13.42 29.30 -16.20
C ILE A 15 14.93 29.09 -16.06
N ARG A 16 15.70 29.30 -17.13
CA ARG A 16 17.15 29.06 -17.17
C ARG A 16 17.94 29.82 -16.11
N GLU A 17 17.65 31.11 -15.96
CA GLU A 17 18.30 31.99 -14.98
C GLU A 17 17.69 31.88 -13.57
N PRO A 18 16.35 31.90 -13.38
CA PRO A 18 15.77 31.86 -12.03
C PRO A 18 15.83 30.46 -11.37
N PHE A 19 15.86 29.38 -12.16
CA PHE A 19 15.82 27.99 -11.69
C PHE A 19 16.80 27.11 -12.49
N PRO A 20 18.12 27.35 -12.36
CA PRO A 20 19.14 26.73 -13.22
C PRO A 20 19.25 25.21 -13.04
N GLU A 21 18.98 24.69 -11.84
CA GLU A 21 19.01 23.24 -11.57
C GLU A 21 17.84 22.53 -12.27
N GLU A 22 16.62 23.07 -12.13
CA GLU A 22 15.44 22.52 -12.78
C GLU A 22 15.52 22.65 -14.30
N TYR A 23 16.05 23.77 -14.81
CA TYR A 23 16.35 23.93 -16.24
C TYR A 23 17.26 22.81 -16.74
N GLN A 24 18.38 22.54 -16.07
CA GLN A 24 19.31 21.50 -16.51
C GLN A 24 18.65 20.11 -16.54
N ILE A 25 17.85 19.78 -15.52
CA ILE A 25 17.14 18.49 -15.44
C ILE A 25 16.13 18.33 -16.58
N LEU A 26 15.33 19.36 -16.85
CA LEU A 26 14.30 19.33 -17.89
C LEU A 26 14.94 19.39 -19.30
N HIS A 27 15.93 20.25 -19.49
CA HIS A 27 16.66 20.39 -20.75
C HIS A 27 17.39 19.09 -21.14
N ALA A 28 18.00 18.40 -20.18
CA ALA A 28 18.65 17.10 -20.43
C ALA A 28 17.68 16.02 -20.94
N GLN A 29 16.38 16.17 -20.67
CA GLN A 29 15.31 15.29 -21.13
C GLN A 29 14.65 15.76 -22.43
N SER A 30 15.21 16.78 -23.10
CA SER A 30 14.65 17.41 -24.30
C SER A 30 13.25 18.01 -24.07
N ILE A 31 12.98 18.47 -22.85
CA ILE A 31 11.77 19.22 -22.53
C ILE A 31 12.02 20.69 -22.91
N THR A 32 11.10 21.27 -23.67
CA THR A 32 11.08 22.68 -24.09
C THR A 32 9.86 23.43 -23.56
N SER A 33 8.80 22.69 -23.21
CA SER A 33 7.63 23.22 -22.50
C SER A 33 7.04 22.13 -21.60
N LEU A 34 6.34 22.52 -20.54
CA LEU A 34 5.81 21.58 -19.54
C LEU A 34 4.47 22.07 -19.01
N ALA A 35 3.53 21.15 -18.84
CA ALA A 35 2.35 21.37 -18.01
C ALA A 35 2.26 20.28 -16.95
N ALA A 36 2.23 20.63 -15.67
CA ALA A 36 2.23 19.68 -14.57
C ALA A 36 1.23 20.06 -13.48
N ALA A 37 0.38 19.13 -13.08
CA ALA A 37 -0.54 19.30 -11.95
C ALA A 37 -0.02 18.53 -10.72
N PRO A 38 -0.13 19.12 -9.51
CA PRO A 38 0.30 18.46 -8.29
C PRO A 38 -0.67 17.35 -7.88
N MET A 39 -0.12 16.27 -7.32
CA MET A 39 -0.87 15.23 -6.63
C MET A 39 -0.62 15.36 -5.12
N GLU A 40 -1.69 15.53 -4.36
CA GLU A 40 -1.64 15.71 -2.91
C GLU A 40 -2.42 14.64 -2.16
N GLN A 41 -1.88 14.21 -1.02
CA GLN A 41 -2.52 13.32 -0.06
C GLN A 41 -2.38 13.91 1.34
N ASP A 42 -3.50 14.12 2.03
CA ASP A 42 -3.56 14.69 3.38
C ASP A 42 -2.78 16.00 3.54
N GLY A 43 -2.87 16.87 2.52
CA GLY A 43 -2.18 18.16 2.47
C GLY A 43 -0.67 18.08 2.16
N THR A 44 -0.13 16.87 1.97
CA THR A 44 1.25 16.62 1.58
C THR A 44 1.34 16.41 0.07
N LEU A 45 2.26 17.11 -0.59
CA LEU A 45 2.58 16.87 -1.99
C LEU A 45 3.28 15.52 -2.15
N ILE A 46 2.71 14.62 -2.94
CA ILE A 46 3.28 13.28 -3.18
C ILE A 46 3.86 13.09 -4.58
N GLY A 47 3.65 14.06 -5.48
CA GLY A 47 4.22 14.05 -6.83
C GLY A 47 3.47 14.97 -7.79
N TYR A 48 3.79 14.84 -9.07
CA TYR A 48 3.15 15.58 -10.15
C TYR A 48 2.74 14.64 -11.29
N LEU A 49 1.64 14.97 -11.95
CA LEU A 49 1.28 14.43 -13.25
C LEU A 49 1.49 15.54 -14.28
N GLY A 50 2.33 15.30 -15.28
CA GLY A 50 2.62 16.29 -16.31
C GLY A 50 2.61 15.75 -17.72
N VAL A 51 2.60 16.70 -18.66
CA VAL A 51 2.77 16.48 -20.09
C VAL A 51 3.94 17.33 -20.55
N ASP A 52 4.94 16.65 -21.10
CA ASP A 52 6.11 17.27 -21.69
C ASP A 52 5.80 17.72 -23.12
N ASN A 53 6.30 18.88 -23.50
CA ASN A 53 6.19 19.46 -24.84
C ASN A 53 4.77 19.48 -25.41
N PRO A 54 3.72 19.90 -24.65
CA PRO A 54 2.38 20.00 -25.19
C PRO A 54 2.35 21.05 -26.31
N SER A 55 1.53 20.82 -27.33
CA SER A 55 1.36 21.82 -28.39
C SER A 55 0.80 23.13 -27.80
N PRO A 56 1.16 24.31 -28.34
CA PRO A 56 0.70 25.59 -27.80
C PRO A 56 -0.83 25.70 -27.66
N ALA A 57 -1.58 25.12 -28.60
CA ALA A 57 -3.04 25.06 -28.56
C ALA A 57 -3.58 24.22 -27.38
N ARG A 58 -2.88 23.15 -26.99
CA ARG A 58 -3.28 22.31 -25.84
C ARG A 58 -2.90 22.96 -24.52
N LEU A 59 -1.75 23.61 -24.48
CA LEU A 59 -1.19 24.22 -23.28
C LEU A 59 -2.17 25.22 -22.63
N GLN A 60 -2.95 25.96 -23.43
CA GLN A 60 -3.96 26.91 -22.96
C GLN A 60 -5.10 26.28 -22.12
N ASN A 61 -5.41 25.00 -22.30
CA ASN A 61 -6.57 24.35 -21.66
C ASN A 61 -6.22 23.02 -20.99
N ILE A 62 -4.94 22.70 -20.81
CA ILE A 62 -4.50 21.41 -20.28
C ILE A 62 -4.66 21.32 -18.75
N SER A 63 -4.63 22.46 -18.04
CA SER A 63 -4.66 22.49 -16.57
C SER A 63 -5.91 21.83 -15.97
N PRO A 64 -7.16 22.15 -16.40
CA PRO A 64 -8.35 21.51 -15.82
C PRO A 64 -8.40 20.00 -16.08
N LEU A 65 -7.89 19.56 -17.24
CA LEU A 65 -7.79 18.14 -17.57
C LEU A 65 -6.78 17.43 -16.67
N LEU A 66 -5.58 17.99 -16.50
CA LEU A 66 -4.56 17.43 -15.62
C LEU A 66 -5.01 17.37 -14.16
N GLN A 67 -5.68 18.42 -13.68
CA GLN A 67 -6.26 18.44 -12.33
C GLN A 67 -7.32 17.34 -12.16
N THR A 68 -8.19 17.18 -13.16
CA THR A 68 -9.23 16.12 -13.15
C THR A 68 -8.60 14.74 -13.15
N LEU A 69 -7.55 14.52 -13.95
CA LEU A 69 -6.81 13.26 -13.98
C LEU A 69 -6.09 12.99 -12.65
N CYS A 70 -5.42 13.99 -12.07
CA CYS A 70 -4.82 13.88 -10.73
C CYS A 70 -5.86 13.47 -9.70
N TYR A 71 -7.03 14.11 -9.69
CA TYR A 71 -8.13 13.76 -8.80
C TYR A 71 -8.54 12.30 -8.95
N PHE A 72 -8.79 11.81 -10.17
CA PHE A 72 -9.19 10.42 -10.39
C PHE A 72 -8.10 9.41 -10.04
N LEU A 73 -6.83 9.72 -10.33
CA LEU A 73 -5.70 8.87 -9.96
C LEU A 73 -5.57 8.77 -8.44
N MET A 74 -5.66 9.89 -7.73
CA MET A 74 -5.63 9.93 -6.27
C MET A 74 -6.80 9.18 -5.66
N LEU A 75 -8.01 9.34 -6.22
CA LEU A 75 -9.19 8.62 -5.78
C LEU A 75 -9.05 7.11 -5.98
N ALA A 76 -8.57 6.68 -7.15
CA ALA A 76 -8.35 5.27 -7.46
C ALA A 76 -7.29 4.64 -6.54
N ARG A 77 -6.20 5.36 -6.29
CA ARG A 77 -5.14 4.94 -5.34
C ARG A 77 -5.69 4.75 -3.93
N ASN A 78 -6.36 5.78 -3.40
CA ASN A 78 -6.97 5.71 -2.07
C ASN A 78 -7.98 4.57 -1.96
N HIS A 79 -8.77 4.34 -3.00
CA HIS A 79 -9.70 3.22 -3.02
C HIS A 79 -8.99 1.86 -2.97
N ALA A 80 -7.91 1.69 -3.74
CA ALA A 80 -7.11 0.46 -3.74
C ALA A 80 -6.44 0.20 -2.38
N GLU A 81 -5.83 1.22 -1.79
CA GLU A 81 -5.18 1.14 -0.46
C GLU A 81 -6.20 0.78 0.64
N ASN A 82 -7.35 1.45 0.66
CA ASN A 82 -8.43 1.15 1.61
C ASN A 82 -8.97 -0.27 1.44
N LYS A 83 -9.14 -0.72 0.20
CA LYS A 83 -9.59 -2.10 -0.08
C LYS A 83 -8.57 -3.13 0.40
N GLN A 84 -7.27 -2.90 0.18
CA GLN A 84 -6.21 -3.76 0.70
C GLN A 84 -6.22 -3.79 2.24
N LEU A 85 -6.32 -2.64 2.89
CA LEU A 85 -6.40 -2.55 4.35
C LEU A 85 -7.62 -3.30 4.89
N LEU A 86 -8.80 -3.09 4.32
CA LEU A 86 -10.02 -3.81 4.71
C LEU A 86 -9.88 -5.32 4.53
N THR A 87 -9.27 -5.77 3.43
CA THR A 87 -8.99 -7.19 3.18
C THR A 87 -8.04 -7.74 4.25
N HIS A 88 -6.97 -7.01 4.56
CA HIS A 88 -6.02 -7.41 5.58
C HIS A 88 -6.68 -7.50 6.97
N LEU A 89 -7.44 -6.48 7.37
CA LEU A 89 -8.18 -6.46 8.63
C LEU A 89 -9.26 -7.55 8.71
N SER A 90 -9.83 -7.96 7.57
CA SER A 90 -10.86 -8.99 7.53
C SER A 90 -10.29 -10.40 7.69
N TYR A 91 -9.07 -10.64 7.18
CA TYR A 91 -8.53 -11.99 7.00
C TYR A 91 -7.23 -12.31 7.72
N TYR A 92 -6.56 -11.34 8.33
CA TYR A 92 -5.32 -11.56 9.05
C TYR A 92 -5.50 -11.30 10.55
N ASP A 93 -4.76 -12.05 11.37
CA ASP A 93 -4.60 -11.81 12.79
C ASP A 93 -3.53 -10.74 13.02
N LYS A 94 -3.88 -9.71 13.79
CA LYS A 94 -3.01 -8.54 13.98
C LYS A 94 -1.74 -8.83 14.79
N LEU A 95 -1.73 -9.89 15.58
CA LEU A 95 -0.60 -10.20 16.46
C LEU A 95 0.45 -11.04 15.74
N THR A 96 0.03 -12.08 15.01
CA THR A 96 0.94 -13.06 14.42
C THR A 96 1.13 -12.93 12.91
N ASP A 97 0.30 -12.11 12.24
CA ASP A 97 0.24 -11.99 10.78
C ASP A 97 -0.07 -13.33 10.07
N PHE A 98 -0.65 -14.28 10.82
CA PHE A 98 -1.32 -15.45 10.25
C PHE A 98 -2.70 -15.04 9.73
N TYR A 99 -3.29 -15.90 8.89
CA TYR A 99 -4.71 -15.74 8.58
C TYR A 99 -5.54 -15.91 9.85
N ASN A 100 -6.64 -15.18 9.95
CA ASN A 100 -7.55 -15.30 11.08
C ASN A 100 -8.64 -16.35 10.80
N ARG A 101 -9.50 -16.56 11.80
CA ARG A 101 -10.65 -17.47 11.72
C ARG A 101 -11.58 -17.24 10.52
N ASN A 102 -11.78 -16.00 10.08
CA ASN A 102 -12.67 -15.72 8.94
C ASN A 102 -12.09 -16.31 7.65
N LYS A 103 -10.79 -16.12 7.44
CA LYS A 103 -10.11 -16.66 6.27
C LYS A 103 -10.04 -18.18 6.29
N TYR A 104 -9.82 -18.78 7.47
CA TYR A 104 -9.94 -20.23 7.66
C TYR A 104 -11.31 -20.77 7.19
N ILE A 105 -12.41 -20.12 7.57
CA ILE A 105 -13.77 -20.55 7.16
C ILE A 105 -13.95 -20.44 5.64
N VAL A 106 -13.47 -19.34 5.03
CA VAL A 106 -13.56 -19.13 3.58
C VAL A 106 -12.78 -20.20 2.82
N ASP A 107 -11.53 -20.44 3.22
CA ASP A 107 -10.64 -21.36 2.52
C ASP A 107 -11.09 -22.81 2.67
N THR A 108 -11.49 -23.23 3.87
CA THR A 108 -12.02 -24.58 4.11
C THR A 108 -13.33 -24.83 3.35
N GLY A 109 -14.19 -23.81 3.24
CA GLY A 109 -15.39 -23.88 2.41
C GLY A 109 -15.08 -24.08 0.93
N ALA A 110 -14.04 -23.43 0.40
CA ALA A 110 -13.58 -23.61 -0.98
C ALA A 110 -12.97 -25.00 -1.20
N LEU A 111 -12.19 -25.50 -0.23
CA LEU A 111 -11.57 -26.82 -0.29
C LEU A 111 -12.59 -27.96 -0.28
N ALA A 112 -13.72 -27.79 0.41
CA ALA A 112 -14.81 -28.79 0.44
C ALA A 112 -15.39 -29.08 -0.96
N GLY A 113 -15.27 -28.14 -1.90
CA GLY A 113 -15.65 -28.33 -3.30
C GLY A 113 -14.55 -28.92 -4.20
N SER A 114 -13.35 -29.17 -3.66
CA SER A 114 -12.20 -29.66 -4.41
C SER A 114 -11.95 -31.15 -4.15
N ASN A 115 -11.45 -31.86 -5.16
CA ASN A 115 -10.99 -33.26 -5.03
C ASN A 115 -9.49 -33.37 -4.68
N GLN A 116 -8.86 -32.29 -4.23
CA GLN A 116 -7.43 -32.30 -3.88
C GLN A 116 -7.26 -32.87 -2.47
N PRO A 117 -6.28 -33.77 -2.24
CA PRO A 117 -5.93 -34.21 -0.90
C PRO A 117 -5.43 -33.03 -0.06
N VAL A 118 -5.96 -32.89 1.17
CA VAL A 118 -5.59 -31.83 2.12
C VAL A 118 -5.11 -32.47 3.42
N GLY A 119 -3.99 -32.00 3.95
CA GLY A 119 -3.53 -32.30 5.30
C GLY A 119 -3.81 -31.12 6.23
N ILE A 120 -4.27 -31.39 7.44
CA ILE A 120 -4.54 -30.36 8.45
C ILE A 120 -3.74 -30.69 9.71
N VAL A 121 -3.03 -29.69 10.24
CA VAL A 121 -2.33 -29.76 11.52
C VAL A 121 -2.98 -28.76 12.47
N TYR A 122 -3.44 -29.23 13.62
CA TYR A 122 -4.00 -28.40 14.68
C TYR A 122 -2.99 -28.28 15.82
N LEU A 123 -2.76 -27.06 16.30
CA LEU A 123 -1.78 -26.75 17.34
C LEU A 123 -2.46 -25.89 18.41
N ASP A 124 -2.03 -26.08 19.65
CA ASP A 124 -2.45 -25.27 20.80
C ASP A 124 -1.22 -24.90 21.64
N VAL A 125 -1.12 -23.63 22.04
CA VAL A 125 -0.01 -23.14 22.86
C VAL A 125 -0.26 -23.42 24.34
N ASN A 126 0.31 -24.53 24.81
CA ASN A 126 0.24 -24.93 26.22
C ASN A 126 0.78 -23.85 27.18
N GLY A 127 0.05 -23.61 28.28
CA GLY A 127 0.50 -22.78 29.40
C GLY A 127 0.44 -21.26 29.15
N LEU A 128 -0.19 -20.81 28.05
CA LEU A 128 -0.30 -19.38 27.74
C LEU A 128 -1.00 -18.58 28.86
N LYS A 129 -2.03 -19.17 29.47
CA LYS A 129 -2.74 -18.56 30.59
C LYS A 129 -1.82 -18.31 31.79
N ASP A 130 -1.03 -19.32 32.18
CA ASP A 130 -0.10 -19.19 33.31
C ASP A 130 0.93 -18.08 33.03
N ILE A 131 1.41 -17.97 31.80
CA ILE A 131 2.33 -16.91 31.38
C ILE A 131 1.67 -15.54 31.49
N ASN A 132 0.44 -15.39 31.01
CA ASN A 132 -0.33 -14.15 31.12
C ASN A 132 -0.57 -13.75 32.58
N ASP A 133 -0.94 -14.71 33.42
CA ASP A 133 -1.28 -14.47 34.83
C ASP A 133 -0.03 -14.07 35.65
N HIS A 134 1.15 -14.61 35.36
CA HIS A 134 2.39 -14.31 36.10
C HIS A 134 3.21 -13.15 35.51
N TYR A 135 3.20 -12.97 34.20
CA TYR A 135 4.10 -12.04 33.48
C TYR A 135 3.37 -11.00 32.63
N GLY A 136 2.03 -10.99 32.66
CA GLY A 136 1.18 -10.05 31.93
C GLY A 136 0.96 -10.43 30.46
N HIS A 137 -0.07 -9.84 29.86
CA HIS A 137 -0.51 -10.13 28.49
C HIS A 137 0.56 -9.82 27.43
N GLU A 138 1.36 -8.77 27.60
CA GLU A 138 2.45 -8.49 26.66
C GLU A 138 3.46 -9.66 26.56
N SER A 139 3.67 -10.39 27.65
CA SER A 139 4.56 -11.54 27.66
C SER A 139 3.96 -12.73 26.91
N GLY A 140 2.66 -12.99 27.07
CA GLY A 140 1.95 -13.99 26.28
C GLY A 140 1.92 -13.63 24.79
N ASP A 141 1.74 -12.36 24.46
CA ASP A 141 1.78 -11.88 23.08
C ASP A 141 3.14 -12.16 22.42
N ARG A 142 4.25 -11.94 23.14
CA ARG A 142 5.60 -12.28 22.65
C ARG A 142 5.77 -13.78 22.42
N VAL A 143 5.19 -14.61 23.28
CA VAL A 143 5.21 -16.08 23.12
C VAL A 143 4.44 -16.49 21.87
N LEU A 144 3.26 -15.93 21.64
CA LEU A 144 2.45 -16.20 20.45
C LEU A 144 3.17 -15.79 19.16
N ILE A 145 3.78 -14.59 19.14
CA ILE A 145 4.59 -14.12 18.01
C ILE A 145 5.75 -15.09 17.72
N GLU A 146 6.44 -15.55 18.76
CA GLU A 146 7.56 -16.47 18.62
C GLU A 146 7.11 -17.87 18.15
N CYS A 147 5.97 -18.38 18.64
CA CYS A 147 5.37 -19.61 18.14
C CYS A 147 5.04 -19.50 16.65
N ALA A 148 4.39 -18.41 16.22
CA ALA A 148 4.06 -18.16 14.82
C ALA A 148 5.31 -18.14 13.93
N LYS A 149 6.40 -17.49 14.36
CA LYS A 149 7.68 -17.51 13.65
C LYS A 149 8.24 -18.93 13.50
N ARG A 150 8.22 -19.73 14.57
CA ARG A 150 8.73 -21.11 14.56
C ARG A 150 7.91 -22.03 13.66
N ILE A 151 6.58 -21.89 13.69
CA ILE A 151 5.67 -22.63 12.81
C ILE A 151 5.98 -22.31 11.33
N ARG A 152 6.11 -21.02 10.99
CA ARG A 152 6.44 -20.59 9.62
C ARG A 152 7.83 -21.08 9.16
N ALA A 153 8.79 -21.20 10.08
CA ALA A 153 10.11 -21.75 9.77
C ALA A 153 10.07 -23.28 9.56
N ALA A 154 9.19 -23.99 10.26
CA ALA A 154 9.04 -25.44 10.16
C ALA A 154 8.27 -25.89 8.92
N PHE A 155 7.31 -25.08 8.45
CA PHE A 155 6.48 -25.39 7.28
C PHE A 155 6.65 -24.28 6.24
N THR A 156 7.21 -24.57 5.07
CA THR A 156 7.51 -23.52 4.05
C THR A 156 6.45 -23.40 2.94
N GLN A 157 5.53 -24.36 2.84
CA GLN A 157 4.49 -24.43 1.81
C GLN A 157 3.12 -24.76 2.43
N ALA A 158 2.73 -24.03 3.45
CA ALA A 158 1.45 -24.16 4.12
C ALA A 158 0.80 -22.80 4.32
N ASP A 159 -0.52 -22.78 4.39
CA ASP A 159 -1.26 -21.64 4.90
C ASP A 159 -1.34 -21.73 6.43
N PHE A 160 -1.17 -20.59 7.11
CA PHE A 160 -1.16 -20.51 8.57
C PHE A 160 -2.37 -19.76 9.06
N TYR A 161 -3.07 -20.32 10.05
CA TYR A 161 -4.27 -19.74 10.61
C TYR A 161 -4.13 -19.67 12.13
N ARG A 162 -4.52 -18.53 12.71
CA ARG A 162 -4.83 -18.40 14.13
C ARG A 162 -6.35 -18.29 14.25
N ILE A 163 -6.97 -19.32 14.80
CA ILE A 163 -8.42 -19.50 14.86
C ILE A 163 -9.00 -19.23 16.26
N GLY A 164 -8.13 -19.23 17.28
CA GLY A 164 -8.43 -18.98 18.68
C GLY A 164 -7.42 -18.03 19.34
N GLY A 165 -7.45 -17.95 20.68
CA GLY A 165 -6.49 -17.13 21.43
C GLY A 165 -5.09 -17.73 21.42
N ASP A 166 -5.02 -19.03 21.58
CA ASP A 166 -3.85 -19.91 21.70
C ASP A 166 -3.76 -20.94 20.56
N GLU A 167 -4.72 -20.90 19.63
CA GLU A 167 -4.92 -21.84 18.51
C GLU A 167 -4.73 -21.18 17.14
#